data_AF-A0A176VHN3-F1
#
_entry.id   AF-A0A176VHN3-F1
#
_cell.length_a   1.000
_cell.length_b   1.000
_cell.length_c   1.000
_cell.angle_alpha   90.00
_cell.angle_beta   90.00
_cell.angle_gamma   90.00
#
_symmetry.space_group_name_H-M   'P 1'
#
loop_
_entity.id
_entity.type
_entity.pdbx_description
1 polymer ?
#
loop_
_entity_poly.entity_id
_entity_poly.type
_entity_poly.pdbx_seq_one_letter_code
_entity_poly.pdbx_strand_id
1 'polypeptide(L)'
;MASCAVGGASGASGVRPKAPWRRNLKFAMLLITILLLLMSIVHVLVQPSVYFHEKVGSHHLPALSRTLQTSKNIINKILLVNTEHIDVGTKFADIGDSLDKIEILTALQTQFNVTLSEDIVPKISTVGEVVALIEQLRLPDNL
;
A
#
# COMPACT_ATOMS: atom_id res chain seq x y z
N MET A 1 -5.91 -2.04 -96.65
CA MET A 1 -7.22 -1.51 -96.19
C MET A 1 -7.12 -1.27 -94.70
N ALA A 2 -7.49 -0.07 -94.28
CA ALA A 2 -7.45 0.42 -92.91
C ALA A 2 -8.39 -0.38 -91.99
N SER A 3 -8.11 -0.45 -90.68
CA SER A 3 -8.74 0.47 -89.71
C SER A 3 -8.41 0.07 -88.27
N CYS A 4 -8.32 1.09 -87.43
CA CYS A 4 -7.93 1.11 -86.03
C CYS A 4 -8.92 0.38 -85.10
N ALA A 5 -8.48 0.04 -83.88
CA ALA A 5 -9.04 0.63 -82.64
C ALA A 5 -8.53 -0.10 -81.37
N VAL A 6 -8.10 0.71 -80.39
CA VAL A 6 -8.43 0.63 -78.95
C VAL A 6 -8.11 -0.70 -78.25
N GLY A 7 -7.13 -0.80 -77.36
CA GLY A 7 -6.95 0.02 -76.15
C GLY A 7 -7.17 -0.87 -74.92
N GLY A 8 -6.40 -0.68 -73.85
CA GLY A 8 -6.74 -1.24 -72.54
C GLY A 8 -5.56 -1.84 -71.77
N ALA A 9 -4.93 -1.01 -70.93
CA ALA A 9 -4.08 -1.46 -69.84
C ALA A 9 -4.87 -2.36 -68.88
N SER A 10 -4.27 -3.46 -68.41
CA SER A 10 -4.79 -4.20 -67.25
C SER A 10 -3.69 -4.38 -66.23
N GLY A 11 -3.53 -3.35 -65.40
CA GLY A 11 -2.93 -3.47 -64.08
C GLY A 11 -3.97 -4.06 -63.14
N ALA A 12 -3.72 -5.25 -62.61
CA ALA A 12 -4.47 -5.78 -61.48
C ALA A 12 -3.76 -5.38 -60.19
N SER A 13 -4.20 -4.24 -59.68
CA SER A 13 -3.89 -3.67 -58.37
C SER A 13 -3.94 -4.69 -57.24
N GLY A 14 -2.90 -4.67 -56.40
CA GLY A 14 -2.95 -5.27 -55.07
C GLY A 14 -4.07 -4.64 -54.24
N VAL A 15 -5.02 -5.46 -53.85
CA VAL A 15 -6.08 -5.09 -52.92
C VAL A 15 -5.46 -5.01 -51.53
N ARG A 16 -5.13 -3.81 -51.05
CA ARG A 16 -4.90 -3.58 -49.62
C ARG A 16 -6.25 -3.31 -48.94
N PRO A 17 -6.65 -4.09 -47.92
CA PRO A 17 -7.87 -3.81 -47.18
C PRO A 17 -7.72 -2.47 -46.44
N LYS A 18 -8.57 -1.49 -46.77
CA LYS A 18 -8.68 -0.24 -46.01
C LYS A 18 -9.39 -0.54 -44.69
N ALA A 19 -8.60 -0.66 -43.62
CA ALA A 19 -9.12 -0.70 -42.26
C ALA A 19 -9.72 0.68 -41.89
N PRO A 20 -10.95 0.76 -41.35
CA PRO A 20 -11.60 2.03 -40.98
C PRO A 20 -11.09 2.54 -39.61
N TRP A 21 -9.81 2.90 -39.53
CA TRP A 21 -9.08 3.12 -38.26
C TRP A 21 -8.92 4.60 -37.84
N ARG A 22 -9.84 5.50 -38.24
CA ARG A 22 -9.62 6.97 -38.11
C ARG A 22 -10.76 7.78 -37.49
N ARG A 23 -11.90 7.18 -37.12
CA ARG A 23 -13.03 7.94 -36.52
C ARG A 23 -13.13 7.77 -35.00
N ASN A 24 -12.77 6.59 -34.49
CA ASN A 24 -12.88 6.30 -33.07
C ASN A 24 -11.57 6.51 -32.30
N LEU A 25 -10.51 6.99 -32.95
CA LEU A 25 -9.20 7.19 -32.30
C LEU A 25 -9.25 8.32 -31.26
N LYS A 26 -10.04 9.37 -31.52
CA LYS A 26 -10.26 10.46 -30.55
C LYS A 26 -11.05 9.97 -29.34
N PHE A 27 -12.06 9.14 -29.55
CA PHE A 27 -12.81 8.49 -28.47
C PHE A 27 -11.93 7.51 -27.69
N ALA A 28 -11.08 6.74 -28.37
CA ALA A 28 -10.13 5.83 -27.74
C ALA A 28 -9.11 6.58 -26.87
N MET A 29 -8.60 7.73 -27.36
CA MET A 29 -7.67 8.58 -26.61
C MET A 29 -8.34 9.20 -25.37
N LEU A 30 -9.60 9.66 -25.51
CA LEU A 30 -10.40 10.16 -24.38
C LEU A 30 -10.66 9.06 -23.35
N LEU A 31 -11.02 7.85 -23.80
CA LEU A 31 -11.26 6.69 -22.94
C LEU A 31 -10.01 6.29 -22.14
N ILE A 32 -8.85 6.27 -22.79
CA ILE A 32 -7.56 5.97 -22.13
C ILE A 32 -7.24 7.05 -21.10
N THR A 33 -7.49 8.31 -21.41
CA THR A 33 -7.22 9.42 -20.47
C THR A 33 -8.15 9.37 -19.26
N ILE A 34 -9.43 9.06 -19.47
CA ILE A 34 -10.39 8.82 -18.39
C ILE A 34 -9.99 7.60 -17.56
N LEU A 35 -9.53 6.52 -18.20
CA LEU A 35 -9.07 5.31 -17.50
C LEU A 35 -7.82 5.59 -16.63
N LEU A 36 -6.86 6.37 -17.15
CA LEU A 36 -5.66 6.77 -16.41
C LEU A 36 -5.99 7.73 -15.26
N LEU A 37 -6.95 8.64 -15.46
CA LEU A 37 -7.42 9.54 -14.41
C LEU A 37 -8.18 8.78 -13.32
N LEU A 38 -9.00 7.80 -13.70
CA LEU A 38 -9.66 6.89 -12.76
C LEU A 38 -8.64 6.04 -11.98
N MET A 39 -7.59 5.53 -12.63
CA MET A 39 -6.49 4.83 -11.94
C MET A 39 -5.74 5.74 -10.94
N SER A 40 -5.57 7.03 -11.25
CA SER A 40 -5.01 8.01 -10.32
C SER A 40 -5.93 8.28 -9.11
N ILE A 41 -7.24 8.32 -9.32
CA ILE A 41 -8.24 8.50 -8.25
C ILE A 41 -8.37 7.24 -7.39
N VAL A 42 -8.27 6.06 -8.01
CA VAL A 42 -8.25 4.76 -7.29
C VAL A 42 -6.94 4.62 -6.49
N HIS A 43 -5.81 5.15 -6.96
CA HIS A 43 -4.58 5.23 -6.16
C HIS A 43 -4.74 6.14 -4.92
N VAL A 44 -5.65 7.12 -4.96
CA VAL A 44 -5.96 8.01 -3.83
C VAL A 44 -7.00 7.39 -2.88
N LEU A 45 -7.87 6.51 -3.38
CA LEU A 45 -8.93 5.84 -2.59
C LEU A 45 -8.52 4.47 -2.04
N VAL A 46 -7.59 3.78 -2.72
CA VAL A 46 -6.95 2.54 -2.26
C VAL A 46 -5.70 2.94 -1.49
N GLN A 47 -5.95 3.34 -0.25
CA GLN A 47 -5.03 3.56 0.86
C GLN A 47 -4.14 4.82 0.83
N PRO A 48 -4.58 5.89 1.51
CA PRO A 48 -3.69 6.90 2.07
C PRO A 48 -3.19 6.48 3.48
N SER A 49 -2.90 5.20 3.75
CA SER A 49 -2.30 4.78 5.04
C SER A 49 -0.78 4.96 5.07
N VAL A 50 -0.15 5.26 3.93
CA VAL A 50 1.33 5.37 3.80
C VAL A 50 1.83 6.82 3.65
N TYR A 51 0.96 7.81 3.45
CA TYR A 51 1.33 9.24 3.51
C TYR A 51 0.95 9.84 4.87
N PHE A 52 1.52 9.31 5.95
CA PHE A 52 1.56 10.04 7.21
C PHE A 52 2.65 11.10 7.10
N HIS A 53 2.30 12.27 6.56
CA HIS A 53 3.16 13.44 6.62
C HIS A 53 3.03 14.07 8.01
N GLU A 54 4.01 13.72 8.84
CA GLU A 54 4.67 14.58 9.81
C GLU A 54 4.08 16.00 9.95
N LYS A 55 3.35 16.20 11.05
CA LYS A 55 3.39 17.40 11.88
C LYS A 55 3.17 17.00 13.34
N VAL A 56 4.14 16.27 13.89
CA VAL A 56 4.36 16.26 15.34
C VAL A 56 5.71 16.92 15.52
N GLY A 57 5.70 18.13 16.07
CA GLY A 57 6.94 18.84 16.37
C GLY A 57 7.82 18.02 17.31
N SER A 58 9.12 18.19 17.14
CA SER A 58 10.22 17.74 18.02
C SER A 58 10.81 16.35 17.75
N HIS A 59 11.86 16.33 16.91
CA HIS A 59 13.10 15.53 16.92
C HIS A 59 13.16 14.03 17.36
N HIS A 60 12.03 13.32 17.58
CA HIS A 60 12.00 11.92 18.08
C HIS A 60 11.25 10.92 17.15
N LEU A 61 10.78 11.36 15.98
CA LEU A 61 9.93 10.60 15.04
C LEU A 61 10.52 9.36 14.32
N PRO A 62 11.85 9.24 14.05
CA PRO A 62 12.37 8.04 13.38
C PRO A 62 12.36 6.80 14.28
N ALA A 63 12.31 6.97 15.61
CA ALA A 63 12.31 5.84 16.54
C ALA A 63 10.93 5.19 16.63
N LEU A 64 9.87 5.98 16.82
CA LEU A 64 8.49 5.48 16.89
C LEU A 64 8.04 4.78 15.60
N SER A 65 8.40 5.35 14.44
CA SER A 65 8.11 4.72 13.14
C SER A 65 8.84 3.39 12.95
N ARG A 66 10.11 3.28 13.35
CA ARG A 66 10.87 2.02 13.32
C ARG A 66 10.32 0.98 14.30
N THR A 67 10.00 1.39 15.52
CA THR A 67 9.47 0.49 16.55
C THR A 67 8.09 -0.02 16.17
N LEU A 68 7.25 0.81 15.56
CA LEU A 68 5.99 0.38 14.96
C LEU A 68 6.20 -0.61 13.80
N GLN A 69 7.13 -0.35 12.89
CA GLN A 69 7.43 -1.28 11.78
C GLN A 69 7.94 -2.64 12.29
N THR A 70 8.87 -2.64 13.25
CA THR A 70 9.35 -3.88 13.87
C THR A 70 8.22 -4.61 14.60
N SER A 71 7.34 -3.87 15.28
CA SER A 71 6.19 -4.46 15.96
C SER A 71 5.24 -5.13 14.98
N LYS A 72 4.93 -4.48 13.85
CA LYS A 72 4.15 -5.09 12.76
C LYS A 72 4.77 -6.38 12.25
N ASN A 73 6.08 -6.40 12.04
CA ASN A 73 6.78 -7.59 11.56
C ASN A 73 6.69 -8.76 12.56
N ILE A 74 6.73 -8.48 13.86
CA ILE A 74 6.54 -9.50 14.91
C ILE A 74 5.11 -10.04 14.88
N ILE A 75 4.13 -9.15 14.79
CA ILE A 75 2.72 -9.53 14.72
C ILE A 75 2.46 -10.41 13.48
N ASN A 76 3.04 -10.06 12.32
CA ASN A 76 2.97 -10.89 11.12
C ASN A 76 3.50 -12.30 11.35
N LYS A 77 4.65 -12.42 12.03
CA LYS A 77 5.31 -13.71 12.25
C LYS A 77 4.48 -14.64 13.12
N ILE A 78 3.82 -14.09 14.14
CA ILE A 78 3.03 -14.87 15.11
C ILE A 78 1.67 -15.24 14.49
N LEU A 79 0.94 -14.24 13.98
CA LEU A 79 -0.43 -14.43 13.52
C LEU A 79 -0.55 -14.83 12.04
N LEU A 80 0.53 -14.76 11.27
CA LEU A 80 0.54 -14.99 9.81
C LEU A 80 -0.47 -14.10 9.05
N VAL A 81 -0.76 -12.92 9.60
CA VAL A 81 -1.70 -11.93 9.05
C VAL A 81 -0.98 -10.84 8.26
N ASN A 82 -1.65 -10.33 7.22
CA ASN A 82 -1.12 -9.20 6.48
C ASN A 82 -1.08 -7.94 7.37
N THR A 83 0.11 -7.33 7.46
CA THR A 83 0.37 -6.16 8.31
C THR A 83 -0.10 -4.84 7.71
N GLU A 84 -0.61 -4.86 6.48
CA GLU A 84 -1.08 -3.67 5.77
C GLU A 84 -2.25 -2.98 6.47
N HIS A 85 -3.05 -3.72 7.24
CA HIS A 85 -4.18 -3.20 8.00
C HIS A 85 -3.87 -2.87 9.47
N ILE A 86 -2.65 -3.17 9.92
CA ILE A 86 -2.25 -2.89 11.30
C ILE A 86 -1.78 -1.44 11.37
N ASP A 87 -2.28 -0.69 12.34
CA ASP A 87 -1.87 0.67 12.66
C ASP A 87 -1.81 0.87 14.18
N VAL A 88 -1.54 2.10 14.63
CA VAL A 88 -1.45 2.43 16.06
C VAL A 88 -2.77 2.23 16.82
N GLY A 89 -3.91 2.38 16.14
CA GLY A 89 -5.26 2.21 16.70
C GLY A 89 -5.79 0.78 16.62
N THR A 90 -5.12 -0.12 15.89
CA THR A 90 -5.50 -1.53 15.83
C THR A 90 -5.49 -2.16 17.22
N LYS A 91 -6.61 -2.76 17.61
CA LYS A 91 -6.73 -3.47 18.88
C LYS A 91 -6.21 -4.88 18.76
N PHE A 92 -5.62 -5.40 19.83
CA PHE A 92 -5.17 -6.81 19.86
C PHE A 92 -6.32 -7.80 19.67
N ALA A 93 -7.51 -7.47 20.18
CA ALA A 93 -8.71 -8.29 20.01
C ALA A 93 -9.23 -8.36 18.56
N ASP A 94 -8.80 -7.44 17.69
CA ASP A 94 -9.22 -7.40 16.28
C ASP A 94 -8.29 -8.24 15.39
N ILE A 95 -7.12 -8.61 15.88
CA ILE A 95 -6.08 -9.35 15.13
C ILE A 95 -5.85 -10.77 15.63
N GLY A 96 -6.10 -11.04 16.92
CA GLY A 96 -5.86 -12.35 17.51
C GLY A 96 -6.63 -12.53 18.82
N ASP A 97 -6.41 -13.68 19.46
CA ASP A 97 -7.02 -14.01 20.73
C ASP A 97 -6.23 -13.47 21.93
N SER A 98 -6.69 -13.81 23.14
CA SER A 98 -6.01 -13.40 24.37
C SER A 98 -4.63 -14.01 24.57
N LEU A 99 -4.36 -15.19 24.00
CA LEU A 99 -3.05 -15.86 24.07
C LEU A 99 -2.08 -15.22 23.09
N ASP A 100 -2.54 -14.93 21.87
CA ASP A 100 -1.77 -14.24 20.84
C ASP A 100 -1.29 -12.88 21.36
N LYS A 101 -2.15 -12.14 22.08
CA LYS A 101 -1.76 -10.89 22.74
C LYS A 101 -0.55 -11.08 23.66
N ILE A 102 -0.55 -12.13 24.49
CA ILE A 102 0.54 -12.40 25.43
C ILE A 102 1.83 -12.79 24.69
N GLU A 103 1.72 -13.60 23.64
CA GLU A 103 2.86 -13.99 22.81
C GLU A 103 3.48 -12.77 22.12
N ILE A 104 2.66 -11.91 21.51
CA ILE A 104 3.10 -10.67 20.88
C ILE A 104 3.80 -9.77 21.89
N LEU A 105 3.19 -9.51 23.05
CA LEU A 105 3.77 -8.67 24.09
C LEU A 105 5.11 -9.22 24.59
N THR A 106 5.23 -10.54 24.73
CA THR A 106 6.47 -11.20 25.15
C THR A 106 7.56 -11.10 24.08
N ALA A 107 7.19 -11.31 22.81
CA ALA A 107 8.11 -11.18 21.68
C ALA A 107 8.60 -9.72 21.52
N LEU A 108 7.73 -8.74 21.72
CA LEU A 108 8.10 -7.32 21.69
C LEU A 108 9.05 -6.95 22.82
N GLN A 109 8.73 -7.36 24.06
CA GLN A 109 9.62 -7.16 25.22
C GLN A 109 11.02 -7.74 24.97
N THR A 110 11.08 -8.95 24.42
CA THR A 110 12.35 -9.60 24.05
C THR A 110 13.07 -8.85 22.93
N GLN A 111 12.36 -8.43 21.88
CA GLN A 111 12.94 -7.74 20.73
C GLN A 111 13.56 -6.38 21.10
N PHE A 112 12.91 -5.64 21.99
CA PHE A 112 13.35 -4.31 22.39
C PHE A 112 14.14 -4.31 23.71
N ASN A 113 14.33 -5.47 24.32
CA ASN A 113 15.01 -5.66 25.59
C ASN A 113 14.42 -4.76 26.70
N VAL A 114 13.09 -4.75 26.81
CA VAL A 114 12.33 -4.02 27.83
C VAL A 114 11.45 -4.98 28.62
N THR A 115 11.10 -4.60 29.84
CA THR A 115 10.17 -5.36 30.70
C THR A 115 8.94 -4.51 30.98
N LEU A 116 7.76 -5.02 30.64
CA LEU A 116 6.49 -4.42 30.97
C LEU A 116 6.01 -4.97 32.32
N SER A 117 5.47 -4.09 33.16
CA SER A 117 4.86 -4.52 34.43
C SER A 117 3.61 -5.37 34.17
N GLU A 118 3.46 -6.46 34.91
CA GLU A 118 2.31 -7.37 34.84
C GLU A 118 0.97 -6.63 35.09
N ASP A 119 0.98 -5.53 35.83
CA ASP A 119 -0.20 -4.69 36.09
C ASP A 119 -0.64 -3.84 34.89
N ILE A 120 0.26 -3.63 33.92
CA ILE A 120 0.05 -2.80 32.73
C ILE A 120 -0.36 -3.68 31.54
N VAL A 121 0.25 -4.86 31.40
CA VAL A 121 -0.06 -5.85 30.35
C VAL A 121 -1.56 -6.07 30.09
N PRO A 122 -2.43 -6.29 31.10
CA PRO A 122 -3.85 -6.51 30.86
C PRO A 122 -4.59 -5.24 30.39
N LYS A 123 -4.04 -4.05 30.67
CA LYS A 123 -4.63 -2.76 30.30
C LYS A 123 -4.30 -2.34 28.86
N ILE A 124 -3.23 -2.90 28.29
CA ILE A 124 -2.84 -2.65 26.90
C ILE A 124 -3.92 -3.22 25.96
N SER A 125 -4.48 -2.34 25.14
CA SER A 125 -5.56 -2.63 24.22
C SER A 125 -5.15 -2.51 22.76
N THR A 126 -4.23 -1.59 22.44
CA THR A 126 -3.84 -1.26 21.07
C THR A 126 -2.35 -1.46 20.79
N VAL A 127 -2.00 -1.66 19.51
CA VAL A 127 -0.60 -1.77 19.07
C VAL A 127 0.17 -0.48 19.32
N GLY A 128 -0.47 0.68 19.20
CA GLY A 128 0.15 1.98 19.49
C GLY A 128 0.52 2.15 20.96
N GLU A 129 -0.33 1.70 21.88
CA GLU A 129 -0.05 1.77 23.33
C GLU A 129 1.21 0.99 23.70
N VAL A 130 1.37 -0.24 23.21
CA VAL A 130 2.57 -1.02 23.51
C VAL A 130 3.82 -0.38 22.90
N VAL A 131 3.73 0.12 21.66
CA VAL A 131 4.85 0.80 20.98
C VAL A 131 5.28 2.05 21.77
N ALA A 132 4.32 2.84 22.24
CA ALA A 132 4.61 4.03 23.04
C ALA A 132 5.26 3.67 24.38
N LEU A 133 4.77 2.63 25.07
CA LEU A 133 5.36 2.15 26.32
C LEU A 133 6.79 1.64 26.12
N ILE A 134 7.06 0.89 25.04
CA ILE A 134 8.40 0.41 24.70
C ILE A 134 9.35 1.59 24.48
N GLU A 135 8.92 2.61 23.74
CA GLU A 135 9.75 3.80 23.50
C GLU A 135 10.03 4.57 24.79
N GLN A 136 9.04 4.73 25.68
CA GLN A 136 9.22 5.36 26.99
C GLN A 136 10.21 4.61 27.88
N LEU A 137 10.18 3.26 27.86
CA LEU A 137 11.11 2.45 28.66
C LEU A 137 12.52 2.42 28.08
N ARG A 138 12.64 2.62 26.77
CA ARG A 138 13.91 2.54 26.03
C ARG A 138 14.64 3.88 25.99
N LEU A 139 13.91 4.99 26.06
CA LEU A 139 14.45 6.32 26.17
C LEU A 139 14.56 6.67 27.66
N PRO A 140 15.76 6.65 28.26
CA PRO A 140 15.93 7.33 29.53
C PRO A 140 15.65 8.81 29.28
N ASP A 141 14.60 9.35 29.90
CA ASP A 141 14.52 10.80 30.08
C ASP A 141 15.88 11.24 30.64
N ASN A 142 16.54 12.18 29.95
CA ASN A 142 17.86 12.79 30.24
C ASN A 142 19.01 12.41 29.29
N LEU A 143 19.15 13.17 28.19
CA LEU A 143 20.41 13.86 27.88
C LEU A 143 20.12 15.19 27.16
#